data_AF-A0A1Y4LMR2-F1
#
_entry.id   AF-A0A1Y4LMR2-F1
#
_cell.length_a   1.000
_cell.length_b   1.000
_cell.length_c   1.000
_cell.angle_alpha   90.00
_cell.angle_beta   90.00
_cell.angle_gamma   90.00
#
_symmetry.space_group_name_H-M   'P 1'
#
loop_
_entity.id
_entity.type
_entity.pdbx_description
1 polymer ?
#
loop_
_entity_poly.entity_id
_entity_poly.type
_entity_poly.pdbx_seq_one_letter_code
_entity_poly.pdbx_strand_id
1 'polypeptide(L)'
;MYSETFKDVLYGAFQPADEECDPSFLVRLLEYFPTDKVDVGSGTYDQYLYDLEKTVVDNYEKGNYQVSFFYAHLIFMSYTYYCVDRAFQTSPERIKDIFYPINAYNGRTDKPDIENHASVYDFSKIPEKEIFKIFHALEMEDEKIKALSKYISDRDDYAHATGQGNISVDALVQNIRTITKHMEALHEIFKGPDKDLYVQYLLSHCETEYSDVVDGVYDFIVDNMLSLHDLEYLCHLGISGIRNENEEFKSKYRFIKKVHCTFIEYCMENMGIDPPGSYTDLRDEAYLYYKYQNNATEYVENELGISSYECGKEGVEFPVYECLECGAEQLAHDAKAPKYHCFSCGEDFDESTIAFCSRCGSIMRDNEIDICPNCIESITAD
;
A
#
# COMPACT_ATOMS: atom_id res chain seq x y z
N MET A 1 1.39 9.88 -16.88
CA MET A 1 1.25 11.04 -15.98
C MET A 1 0.42 10.51 -14.82
N TYR A 2 1.08 10.09 -13.74
CA TYR A 2 0.35 9.47 -12.63
C TYR A 2 -0.63 10.49 -12.05
N SER A 3 -1.85 10.03 -11.76
CA SER A 3 -2.81 10.75 -10.93
C SER A 3 -2.16 11.10 -9.58
N GLU A 4 -2.72 12.09 -8.90
CA GLU A 4 -2.37 12.38 -7.51
C GLU A 4 -2.52 11.10 -6.67
N THR A 5 -1.50 10.71 -5.92
CA THR A 5 -1.54 9.50 -5.06
C THR A 5 -2.33 9.76 -3.80
N PHE A 6 -2.74 8.72 -3.07
CA PHE A 6 -3.38 8.84 -1.76
C PHE A 6 -2.56 9.74 -0.81
N LYS A 7 -1.23 9.53 -0.77
CA LYS A 7 -0.33 10.32 0.07
C LYS A 7 -0.31 11.79 -0.37
N ASP A 8 -0.30 12.06 -1.68
CA ASP A 8 -0.36 13.44 -2.19
C ASP A 8 -1.68 14.11 -1.79
N VAL A 9 -2.82 13.42 -1.95
CA VAL A 9 -4.16 13.93 -1.56
C VAL A 9 -4.22 14.19 -0.06
N LEU A 10 -3.72 13.26 0.77
CA LEU A 10 -3.70 13.39 2.22
C LEU A 10 -2.91 14.63 2.65
N TYR A 11 -1.72 14.83 2.09
CA TYR A 11 -0.91 16.00 2.39
C TYR A 11 -1.51 17.30 1.83
N GLY A 12 -2.15 17.23 0.66
CA GLY A 12 -2.85 18.36 0.03
C GLY A 12 -4.04 18.85 0.85
N ALA A 13 -4.76 17.94 1.52
CA ALA A 13 -5.96 18.26 2.30
C ALA A 13 -5.71 19.15 3.53
N PHE A 14 -4.47 19.17 4.04
CA PHE A 14 -4.10 19.84 5.29
C PHE A 14 -2.96 20.86 5.12
N GLN A 15 -2.72 21.33 3.89
CA GLN A 15 -1.78 22.44 3.66
C GLN A 15 -2.30 23.74 4.31
N PRO A 16 -1.43 24.53 4.95
CA PRO A 16 -1.81 25.83 5.49
C PRO A 16 -1.99 26.84 4.35
N ALA A 17 -2.62 27.97 4.64
CA ALA A 17 -2.77 29.04 3.66
C ALA A 17 -1.47 29.85 3.50
N ASP A 18 -0.62 29.88 4.53
CA ASP A 18 0.71 30.50 4.51
C ASP A 18 1.81 29.51 4.08
N GLU A 19 2.44 29.78 2.92
CA GLU A 19 3.54 28.96 2.38
C GLU A 19 4.81 28.97 3.25
N GLU A 20 4.96 29.90 4.21
CA GLU A 20 6.07 29.89 5.19
C GLU A 20 5.85 28.89 6.35
N CYS A 21 4.64 28.34 6.47
CA CYS A 21 4.23 27.41 7.50
C CYS A 21 4.30 25.97 6.98
N ASP A 22 5.10 25.09 7.60
CA ASP A 22 5.18 23.67 7.23
C ASP A 22 4.57 22.76 8.32
N PRO A 23 3.30 22.34 8.18
CA PRO A 23 2.64 21.42 9.10
C PRO A 23 2.80 19.97 8.67
N SER A 24 3.66 19.63 7.70
CA SER A 24 3.82 18.26 7.21
C SER A 24 4.09 17.26 8.34
N PHE A 25 4.84 17.68 9.36
CA PHE A 25 5.11 16.87 10.55
C PHE A 25 3.87 16.52 11.39
N LEU A 26 2.77 17.26 11.24
CA LEU A 26 1.46 17.00 11.83
C LEU A 26 0.69 15.95 11.02
N VAL A 27 0.63 16.14 9.69
CA VAL A 27 -0.01 15.19 8.75
C VAL A 27 0.62 13.81 8.82
N ARG A 28 1.92 13.72 9.13
CA ARG A 28 2.61 12.44 9.39
C ARG A 28 1.98 11.59 10.50
N LEU A 29 1.22 12.18 11.43
CA LEU A 29 0.48 11.39 12.41
C LEU A 29 -0.65 10.57 11.75
N LEU A 30 -1.25 11.10 10.67
CA LEU A 30 -2.30 10.41 9.92
C LEU A 30 -1.78 9.22 9.11
N GLU A 31 -0.47 9.16 8.81
CA GLU A 31 0.15 8.03 8.10
C GLU A 31 0.06 6.69 8.87
N TYR A 32 -0.22 6.74 10.18
CA TYR A 32 -0.42 5.56 11.02
C TYR A 32 -1.87 5.07 11.05
N PHE A 33 -2.85 5.87 10.63
CA PHE A 33 -4.24 5.47 10.69
C PHE A 33 -4.60 4.55 9.51
N PRO A 34 -5.65 3.72 9.65
CA PRO A 34 -6.16 2.94 8.53
C PRO A 34 -6.49 3.86 7.35
N THR A 35 -6.08 3.49 6.14
CA THR A 35 -6.13 4.36 4.96
C THR A 35 -7.54 4.85 4.67
N ASP A 36 -8.55 3.99 4.77
CA ASP A 36 -9.95 4.33 4.54
C ASP A 36 -10.49 5.36 5.54
N LYS A 37 -9.90 5.46 6.74
CA LYS A 37 -10.30 6.43 7.78
C LYS A 37 -9.65 7.80 7.62
N VAL A 38 -8.68 7.94 6.73
CA VAL A 38 -8.05 9.23 6.41
C VAL A 38 -8.12 9.58 4.93
N ASP A 39 -8.86 8.80 4.13
CA ASP A 39 -9.08 9.06 2.70
C ASP A 39 -10.04 10.23 2.47
N VAL A 40 -9.48 11.44 2.44
CA VAL A 40 -10.21 12.67 2.13
C VAL A 40 -10.66 12.70 0.65
N GLY A 41 -9.92 12.05 -0.25
CA GLY A 41 -10.18 12.07 -1.68
C GLY A 41 -11.45 11.30 -2.07
N SER A 42 -11.64 10.11 -1.49
CA SER A 42 -12.85 9.30 -1.72
C SER A 42 -14.02 9.71 -0.81
N GLY A 43 -13.74 10.43 0.28
CA GLY A 43 -14.74 10.85 1.25
C GLY A 43 -15.11 9.78 2.28
N THR A 44 -14.33 8.70 2.40
CA THR A 44 -14.56 7.63 3.40
C THR A 44 -13.94 7.94 4.76
N TYR A 45 -13.23 9.06 4.90
CA TYR A 45 -12.53 9.46 6.12
C TYR A 45 -13.43 9.57 7.37
N ASP A 46 -12.80 9.39 8.53
CA ASP A 46 -13.41 9.65 9.83
C ASP A 46 -13.53 11.16 10.06
N GLN A 47 -14.75 11.67 10.10
CA GLN A 47 -15.04 13.09 10.27
C GLN A 47 -14.43 13.67 11.56
N TYR A 48 -14.45 12.91 12.67
CA TYR A 48 -13.90 13.40 13.92
C TYR A 48 -12.39 13.54 13.83
N LEU A 49 -11.70 12.54 13.27
CA LEU A 49 -10.26 12.61 13.03
C LEU A 49 -9.87 13.76 12.10
N TYR A 50 -10.62 13.96 11.02
CA TYR A 50 -10.45 15.10 10.11
C TYR A 50 -10.58 16.44 10.84
N ASP A 51 -11.61 16.60 11.66
CA ASP A 51 -11.84 17.83 12.44
C ASP A 51 -10.72 18.07 13.46
N LEU A 52 -10.16 17.00 14.06
CA LEU A 52 -9.01 17.10 14.95
C LEU A 52 -7.78 17.63 14.21
N GLU A 53 -7.38 17.00 13.10
CA GLU A 53 -6.19 17.41 12.33
C GLU A 53 -6.33 18.84 11.82
N LYS A 54 -7.50 19.17 11.25
CA LYS A 54 -7.81 20.53 10.80
C LYS A 54 -7.66 21.53 11.94
N THR A 55 -8.11 21.19 13.15
CA THR A 55 -7.96 22.06 14.33
C THR A 55 -6.50 22.24 14.72
N VAL A 56 -5.67 21.20 14.61
CA VAL A 56 -4.22 21.29 14.86
C VAL A 56 -3.57 22.27 13.90
N VAL A 57 -3.81 22.11 12.59
CA VAL A 57 -3.24 22.94 11.51
C VAL A 57 -3.70 24.40 11.61
N ASP A 58 -5.02 24.65 11.69
CA ASP A 58 -5.58 26.01 11.76
C ASP A 58 -5.06 26.80 12.96
N ASN A 59 -4.76 26.13 14.08
CA ASN A 59 -4.22 26.76 15.28
C ASN A 59 -2.71 26.90 15.23
N TYR A 60 -2.01 25.99 14.55
CA TYR A 60 -0.57 26.08 14.34
C TYR A 60 -0.24 27.33 13.52
N GLU A 61 -0.96 27.54 12.42
CA GLU A 61 -0.82 28.71 11.54
C GLU A 61 -1.08 30.03 12.29
N LYS A 62 -2.05 30.05 13.21
CA LYS A 62 -2.39 31.24 14.00
C LYS A 62 -1.48 31.47 15.22
N GLY A 63 -0.50 30.61 15.46
CA GLY A 63 0.37 30.68 16.63
C GLY A 63 -0.28 30.20 17.94
N ASN A 64 -1.45 29.56 17.88
CA ASN A 64 -2.18 29.00 19.02
C ASN A 64 -1.65 27.61 19.40
N TYR A 65 -0.34 27.49 19.61
CA TYR A 65 0.34 26.20 19.76
C TYR A 65 -0.17 25.32 20.91
N GLN A 66 -0.67 25.90 22.00
CA GLN A 66 -1.25 25.14 23.11
C GLN A 66 -2.55 24.43 22.68
N VAL A 67 -3.34 25.03 21.77
CA VAL A 67 -4.52 24.36 21.21
C VAL A 67 -4.08 23.20 20.33
N SER A 68 -3.15 23.43 19.40
CA SER A 68 -2.58 22.37 18.55
C SER A 68 -2.02 21.21 19.37
N PHE A 69 -1.35 21.49 20.49
CA PHE A 69 -0.82 20.49 21.41
C PHE A 69 -1.91 19.57 21.97
N PHE A 70 -3.05 20.12 22.42
CA PHE A 70 -4.14 19.30 22.94
C PHE A 70 -4.83 18.46 21.87
N TYR A 71 -5.06 19.04 20.70
CA TYR A 71 -5.73 18.32 19.62
C TYR A 71 -4.82 17.23 19.03
N ALA A 72 -3.49 17.44 18.99
CA ALA A 72 -2.55 16.39 18.64
C ALA A 72 -2.57 15.22 19.64
N HIS A 73 -2.75 15.50 20.94
CA HIS A 73 -2.99 14.44 21.93
C HIS A 73 -4.30 13.67 21.65
N LEU A 74 -5.37 14.35 21.24
CA LEU A 74 -6.61 13.68 20.85
C LEU A 74 -6.44 12.79 19.61
N ILE A 75 -5.61 13.20 18.66
CA ILE A 75 -5.23 12.36 17.51
C ILE A 75 -4.48 11.11 18.01
N PHE A 76 -3.49 11.28 18.90
CA PHE A 76 -2.80 10.15 19.50
C PHE A 76 -3.73 9.17 20.22
N MET A 77 -4.70 9.68 20.99
CA MET A 77 -5.69 8.83 21.65
C MET A 77 -6.63 8.15 20.64
N SER A 78 -7.01 8.86 19.57
CA SER A 78 -7.78 8.28 18.47
C SER A 78 -7.05 7.11 17.83
N TYR A 79 -5.76 7.26 17.55
CA TYR A 79 -4.93 6.17 17.04
C TYR A 79 -4.86 5.00 18.02
N THR A 80 -4.69 5.29 19.32
CA THR A 80 -4.72 4.26 20.36
C THR A 80 -6.01 3.44 20.32
N TYR A 81 -7.16 4.09 20.09
CA TYR A 81 -8.45 3.41 19.98
C TYR A 81 -8.54 2.52 18.72
N TYR A 82 -8.04 3.00 17.58
CA TYR A 82 -7.90 2.17 16.38
C TYR A 82 -6.96 0.97 16.61
N CYS A 83 -5.85 1.15 17.34
CA CYS A 83 -4.99 0.03 17.73
C CYS A 83 -5.70 -0.97 18.64
N VAL A 84 -6.59 -0.53 19.54
CA VAL A 84 -7.38 -1.44 20.38
C VAL A 84 -8.33 -2.28 19.53
N ASP A 85 -9.02 -1.66 18.57
CA ASP A 85 -9.90 -2.38 17.65
C ASP A 85 -9.12 -3.36 16.77
N ARG A 86 -7.99 -2.93 16.20
CA ARG A 86 -7.09 -3.80 15.43
C ARG A 86 -6.57 -4.97 16.24
N ALA A 87 -6.14 -4.72 17.48
CA ALA A 87 -5.67 -5.77 18.37
C ALA A 87 -6.77 -6.80 18.66
N PHE A 88 -8.03 -6.35 18.81
CA PHE A 88 -9.17 -7.24 18.94
C PHE A 88 -9.37 -8.11 17.71
N GLN A 89 -9.27 -7.55 16.49
CA GLN A 89 -9.36 -8.33 15.24
C GLN A 89 -8.23 -9.38 15.13
N THR A 90 -7.02 -9.06 15.59
CA THR A 90 -5.87 -9.98 15.57
C THR A 90 -5.96 -11.09 16.62
N SER A 91 -6.34 -10.77 17.86
CA SER A 91 -6.36 -11.74 18.97
C SER A 91 -7.58 -11.57 19.89
N PRO A 92 -8.80 -11.90 19.41
CA PRO A 92 -10.03 -11.57 20.11
C PRO A 92 -10.07 -12.08 21.55
N GLU A 93 -9.75 -13.35 21.76
CA GLU A 93 -9.86 -14.00 23.08
C GLU A 93 -8.86 -13.44 24.10
N ARG A 94 -7.60 -13.24 23.71
CA ARG A 94 -6.59 -12.64 24.60
C ARG A 94 -6.95 -11.20 24.94
N ILE A 95 -7.50 -10.46 23.99
CA ILE A 95 -7.91 -9.07 24.20
C ILE A 95 -9.11 -9.02 25.14
N LYS A 96 -10.11 -9.90 25.00
CA LYS A 96 -11.25 -10.00 25.94
C LYS A 96 -10.78 -10.24 27.37
N ASP A 97 -9.84 -11.16 27.57
CA ASP A 97 -9.28 -11.49 28.89
C ASP A 97 -8.65 -10.29 29.62
N ILE A 98 -8.05 -9.37 28.86
CA ILE A 98 -7.41 -8.16 29.41
C ILE A 98 -8.38 -6.99 29.47
N PHE A 99 -9.19 -6.81 28.43
CA PHE A 99 -10.11 -5.70 28.31
C PHE A 99 -11.16 -5.75 29.40
N TYR A 100 -11.90 -6.86 29.56
CA TYR A 100 -13.05 -6.94 30.47
C TYR A 100 -12.75 -6.60 31.95
N PRO A 101 -11.58 -6.96 32.52
CA PRO A 101 -11.15 -6.52 33.84
C PRO A 101 -10.92 -5.01 34.03
N ILE A 102 -10.63 -4.25 32.96
CA ILE A 102 -10.39 -2.80 33.06
C ILE A 102 -11.71 -2.07 33.37
N ASN A 103 -11.72 -1.19 34.38
CA ASN A 103 -12.91 -0.40 34.69
C ASN A 103 -12.96 0.87 33.83
N ALA A 104 -14.15 1.23 33.34
CA ALA A 104 -14.40 2.55 32.75
C ALA A 104 -14.43 3.64 33.84
N TYR A 105 -14.28 4.91 33.46
CA TYR A 105 -14.29 6.06 34.38
C TYR A 105 -15.53 6.08 35.30
N ASN A 106 -16.72 5.82 34.75
CA ASN A 106 -17.98 5.84 35.49
C ASN A 106 -18.42 4.44 35.97
N GLY A 107 -17.48 3.48 36.05
CA GLY A 107 -17.75 2.11 36.48
C GLY A 107 -18.26 1.20 35.37
N ARG A 108 -18.60 -0.05 35.73
CA ARG A 108 -18.83 -1.14 34.76
C ARG A 108 -19.98 -0.90 33.77
N THR A 109 -21.00 -0.13 34.14
CA THR A 109 -22.19 0.10 33.29
C THR A 109 -21.95 1.10 32.16
N ASP A 110 -20.90 1.92 32.26
CA ASP A 110 -20.49 2.86 31.20
C ASP A 110 -19.35 2.28 30.34
N LYS A 111 -18.98 1.03 30.56
CA LYS A 111 -17.94 0.37 29.80
C LYS A 111 -18.43 0.06 28.38
N PRO A 112 -17.68 0.42 27.33
CA PRO A 112 -18.02 0.04 25.96
C PRO A 112 -17.87 -1.47 25.75
N ASP A 113 -18.69 -2.02 24.86
CA ASP A 113 -18.57 -3.40 24.41
C ASP A 113 -17.48 -3.45 23.32
N ILE A 114 -16.42 -4.21 23.55
CA ILE A 114 -15.32 -4.31 22.57
C ILE A 114 -15.76 -5.03 21.29
N GLU A 115 -16.78 -5.89 21.35
CA GLU A 115 -17.23 -6.71 20.22
C GLU A 115 -18.27 -5.98 19.36
N ASN A 116 -19.06 -5.08 19.96
CA ASN A 116 -20.20 -4.42 19.31
C ASN A 116 -20.24 -2.90 19.55
N HIS A 117 -19.07 -2.24 19.62
CA HIS A 117 -19.01 -0.79 19.72
C HIS A 117 -19.46 -0.13 18.42
N ALA A 118 -20.09 1.06 18.53
CA ALA A 118 -20.57 1.77 17.34
C ALA A 118 -19.46 2.62 16.70
N SER A 119 -18.46 3.02 17.50
CA SER A 119 -17.30 3.79 17.07
C SER A 119 -16.13 3.52 18.00
N VAL A 120 -14.90 3.52 17.47
CA VAL A 120 -13.67 3.37 18.27
C VAL A 120 -13.57 4.42 19.38
N TYR A 121 -14.22 5.58 19.20
CA TYR A 121 -14.27 6.64 20.21
C TYR A 121 -15.07 6.28 21.46
N ASP A 122 -15.87 5.20 21.44
CA ASP A 122 -16.50 4.64 22.64
C ASP A 122 -15.45 4.21 23.68
N PHE A 123 -14.23 3.87 23.24
CA PHE A 123 -13.10 3.54 24.13
C PHE A 123 -12.57 4.73 24.93
N SER A 124 -12.97 5.97 24.62
CA SER A 124 -12.66 7.16 25.45
C SER A 124 -13.19 7.08 26.88
N LYS A 125 -14.15 6.18 27.13
CA LYS A 125 -14.68 5.90 28.48
C LYS A 125 -13.73 5.08 29.34
N ILE A 126 -12.72 4.45 28.73
CA ILE A 126 -11.66 3.74 29.44
C ILE A 126 -10.58 4.74 29.87
N PRO A 127 -10.08 4.67 31.12
CA PRO A 127 -9.01 5.54 31.55
C PRO A 127 -7.79 5.48 30.63
N GLU A 128 -7.32 6.64 30.15
CA GLU A 128 -6.28 6.75 29.12
C GLU A 128 -5.01 5.95 29.48
N LYS A 129 -4.63 5.90 30.76
CA LYS A 129 -3.45 5.12 31.21
C LYS A 129 -3.71 3.61 31.27
N GLU A 130 -4.96 3.22 31.52
CA GLU A 130 -5.34 1.82 31.68
C GLU A 130 -5.53 1.13 30.34
N ILE A 131 -5.95 1.86 29.30
CA ILE A 131 -6.23 1.29 27.98
C ILE A 131 -4.99 0.63 27.35
N PHE A 132 -3.78 1.16 27.61
CA PHE A 132 -2.53 0.61 27.07
C PHE A 132 -2.23 -0.81 27.56
N LYS A 133 -2.80 -1.25 28.69
CA LYS A 133 -2.59 -2.62 29.21
C LYS A 133 -3.11 -3.69 28.25
N ILE A 134 -4.05 -3.35 27.38
CA ILE A 134 -4.59 -4.24 26.34
C ILE A 134 -3.46 -4.78 25.45
N PHE A 135 -2.44 -3.97 25.18
CA PHE A 135 -1.34 -4.35 24.29
C PHE A 135 -0.40 -5.43 24.87
N HIS A 136 -0.55 -5.82 26.14
CA HIS A 136 0.08 -7.05 26.64
C HIS A 136 -0.42 -8.31 25.91
N ALA A 137 -1.64 -8.29 25.35
CA ALA A 137 -2.14 -9.39 24.52
C ALA A 137 -1.30 -9.60 23.25
N LEU A 138 -0.65 -8.55 22.77
CA LEU A 138 0.26 -8.55 21.63
C LEU A 138 1.73 -8.43 22.07
N GLU A 139 2.03 -8.84 23.31
CA GLU A 139 3.39 -8.95 23.84
C GLU A 139 4.15 -7.62 23.92
N MET A 140 3.43 -6.49 24.02
CA MET A 140 4.06 -5.21 24.34
C MET A 140 4.73 -5.26 25.72
N GLU A 141 6.01 -4.86 25.76
CA GLU A 141 6.83 -4.79 26.96
C GLU A 141 6.29 -3.77 27.99
N ASP A 142 6.40 -4.11 29.28
CA ASP A 142 6.01 -3.27 30.41
C ASP A 142 6.63 -1.87 30.35
N GLU A 143 7.89 -1.76 29.92
CA GLU A 143 8.63 -0.52 29.79
C GLU A 143 7.95 0.43 28.79
N LYS A 144 7.45 -0.10 27.67
CA LYS A 144 6.73 0.68 26.66
C LYS A 144 5.37 1.14 27.18
N ILE A 145 4.62 0.27 27.85
CA ILE A 145 3.34 0.63 28.47
C ILE A 145 3.50 1.69 29.56
N LYS A 146 4.56 1.59 30.37
CA LYS A 146 4.92 2.62 31.37
C LYS A 146 5.27 3.94 30.72
N ALA A 147 5.99 3.93 29.59
CA ALA A 147 6.32 5.14 28.84
C ALA A 147 5.06 5.83 28.28
N LEU A 148 4.13 5.06 27.69
CA LEU A 148 2.84 5.57 27.21
C LEU A 148 2.02 6.19 28.36
N SER A 149 1.91 5.48 29.49
CA SER A 149 1.20 5.96 30.68
C SER A 149 1.85 7.22 31.29
N LYS A 150 3.17 7.32 31.22
CA LYS A 150 3.92 8.50 31.66
C LYS A 150 3.61 9.70 30.77
N TYR A 151 3.59 9.53 29.46
CA TYR A 151 3.22 10.60 28.53
C TYR A 151 1.86 11.23 28.88
N ILE A 152 0.84 10.40 29.17
CA ILE A 152 -0.47 10.91 29.63
C ILE A 152 -0.35 11.77 30.89
N SER A 153 0.47 11.33 31.84
CA SER A 153 0.70 12.06 33.09
C SER A 153 1.40 13.39 32.84
N ASP A 154 2.44 13.38 32.01
CA ASP A 154 3.23 14.57 31.69
C ASP A 154 2.39 15.58 30.86
N ARG A 155 1.46 15.09 30.03
CA ARG A 155 0.48 15.92 29.30
C ARG A 155 -0.44 16.68 30.26
N ASP A 156 -0.94 16.02 31.30
CA ASP A 156 -1.89 16.61 32.26
C ASP A 156 -1.30 17.88 32.92
N ASP A 157 0.02 17.93 33.12
CA ASP A 157 0.72 19.11 33.65
C ASP A 157 0.63 20.34 32.71
N TYR A 158 0.54 20.13 31.39
CA TYR A 158 0.32 21.19 30.39
C TYR A 158 -1.17 21.54 30.20
N ALA A 159 -2.08 20.65 30.60
CA ALA A 159 -3.53 20.84 30.55
C ALA A 159 -4.05 21.84 31.59
N HIS A 160 -3.34 21.99 32.70
CA HIS A 160 -3.70 22.91 33.75
C HIS A 160 -3.19 24.33 33.45
N ALA A 161 -3.98 25.34 33.81
CA ALA A 161 -3.55 26.74 33.71
C ALA A 161 -2.42 27.00 34.70
N THR A 162 -1.17 26.75 34.29
CA THR A 162 0.04 26.85 35.13
C THR A 162 0.52 28.31 35.32
N GLY A 163 -0.18 29.29 34.73
CA GLY A 163 0.22 30.70 34.76
C GLY A 163 1.40 31.03 33.84
N GLN A 164 1.95 30.03 33.14
CA GLN A 164 2.82 30.23 31.99
C GLN A 164 1.93 30.49 30.76
N GLY A 165 2.35 31.40 29.87
CA GLY A 165 1.57 31.73 28.68
C GLY A 165 1.43 30.56 27.70
N ASN A 166 0.99 30.86 26.47
CA ASN A 166 0.91 29.87 25.39
C ASN A 166 2.27 29.15 25.21
N ILE A 167 2.27 27.83 24.95
CA ILE A 167 3.51 27.08 24.75
C ILE A 167 4.27 27.59 23.52
N SER A 168 5.58 27.37 23.46
CA SER A 168 6.36 27.70 22.27
C SER A 168 6.14 26.71 21.13
N VAL A 169 6.47 27.12 19.90
CA VAL A 169 6.49 26.22 18.74
C VAL A 169 7.45 25.04 18.95
N ASP A 170 8.60 25.27 19.58
CA ASP A 170 9.57 24.20 19.88
C ASP A 170 8.98 23.15 20.85
N ALA A 171 8.20 23.59 21.83
CA ALA A 171 7.52 22.69 22.76
C ALA A 171 6.46 21.85 22.04
N LEU A 172 5.69 22.45 21.13
CA LEU A 172 4.74 21.73 20.28
C LEU A 172 5.47 20.69 19.40
N VAL A 173 6.50 21.09 18.67
CA VAL A 173 7.28 20.17 17.80
C VAL A 173 7.87 19.02 18.61
N GLN A 174 8.36 19.29 19.82
CA GLN A 174 8.87 18.25 20.70
C GLN A 174 7.77 17.31 21.21
N ASN A 175 6.56 17.82 21.46
CA ASN A 175 5.40 17.00 21.78
C ASN A 175 5.00 16.11 20.61
N ILE A 176 4.90 16.65 19.40
CA ILE A 176 4.56 15.85 18.21
C ILE A 176 5.59 14.75 17.99
N ARG A 177 6.89 15.04 18.09
CA ARG A 177 7.94 14.01 18.04
C ARG A 177 7.77 12.93 19.12
N THR A 178 7.29 13.30 20.30
CA THR A 178 7.01 12.35 21.38
C THR A 178 5.80 11.48 21.03
N ILE A 179 4.73 12.08 20.53
CA ILE A 179 3.54 11.37 20.02
C ILE A 179 3.93 10.40 18.91
N THR A 180 4.67 10.85 17.89
CA THR A 180 5.12 10.01 16.78
C THR A 180 5.89 8.78 17.28
N LYS A 181 6.81 8.94 18.24
CA LYS A 181 7.53 7.80 18.84
C LYS A 181 6.61 6.83 19.57
N HIS A 182 5.56 7.33 20.21
CA HIS A 182 4.57 6.48 20.86
C HIS A 182 3.67 5.77 19.86
N MET A 183 3.28 6.43 18.77
CA MET A 183 2.53 5.83 17.66
C MET A 183 3.36 4.77 16.95
N GLU A 184 4.66 5.03 16.71
CA GLU A 184 5.62 4.05 16.21
C GLU A 184 5.73 2.85 17.15
N ALA A 185 5.87 3.05 18.45
CA ALA A 185 5.93 1.95 19.42
C ALA A 185 4.65 1.08 19.45
N LEU A 186 3.48 1.69 19.26
CA LEU A 186 2.20 0.98 19.08
C LEU A 186 2.08 0.32 17.71
N HIS A 187 2.67 0.89 16.67
CA HIS A 187 2.67 0.31 15.33
C HIS A 187 3.56 -0.95 15.27
N GLU A 188 4.74 -0.93 15.92
CA GLU A 188 5.71 -2.05 15.88
C GLU A 188 5.13 -3.38 16.35
N ILE A 189 4.14 -3.39 17.26
CA ILE A 189 3.54 -4.65 17.74
C ILE A 189 2.67 -5.34 16.68
N PHE A 190 2.25 -4.63 15.63
CA PHE A 190 1.42 -5.17 14.55
C PHE A 190 2.24 -5.77 13.41
N LYS A 191 3.52 -5.38 13.23
CA LYS A 191 4.38 -5.90 12.15
C LYS A 191 4.44 -7.43 12.06
N GLY A 192 4.46 -8.12 13.21
CA GLY A 192 4.42 -9.58 13.26
C GLY A 192 3.12 -10.14 12.68
N PRO A 193 1.96 -9.82 13.28
CA PRO A 193 0.64 -10.13 12.73
C PRO A 193 0.46 -9.76 11.24
N ASP A 194 0.92 -8.58 10.83
CA ASP A 194 0.77 -8.10 9.45
C ASP A 194 1.62 -8.89 8.47
N LYS A 195 2.84 -9.28 8.86
CA LYS A 195 3.66 -10.20 8.09
C LYS A 195 2.91 -11.51 7.85
N ASP A 196 2.32 -12.10 8.89
CA ASP A 196 1.63 -13.38 8.78
C ASP A 196 0.39 -13.27 7.88
N LEU A 197 -0.39 -12.20 8.05
CA LEU A 197 -1.53 -11.87 7.20
C LEU A 197 -1.11 -11.69 5.73
N TYR A 198 -0.07 -10.91 5.48
CA TYR A 198 0.42 -10.65 4.13
C TYR A 198 0.98 -11.90 3.47
N VAL A 199 1.65 -12.78 4.21
CA VAL A 199 2.08 -14.09 3.71
C VAL A 199 0.90 -14.93 3.26
N GLN A 200 -0.22 -14.92 4.01
CA GLN A 200 -1.44 -15.61 3.61
C GLN A 200 -2.04 -15.00 2.34
N TYR A 201 -2.10 -13.67 2.24
CA TYR A 201 -2.53 -12.96 1.04
C TYR A 201 -1.71 -13.35 -0.19
N LEU A 202 -0.38 -13.35 -0.08
CA LEU A 202 0.51 -13.75 -1.18
C LEU A 202 0.29 -15.20 -1.62
N LEU A 203 0.06 -16.11 -0.66
CA LEU A 203 -0.18 -17.53 -0.94
C LEU A 203 -1.55 -17.78 -1.59
N SER A 204 -2.59 -17.05 -1.18
CA SER A 204 -3.95 -17.22 -1.73
C SER A 204 -4.09 -16.66 -3.14
N HIS A 205 -3.22 -15.73 -3.55
CA HIS A 205 -3.27 -15.07 -4.87
C HIS A 205 -2.19 -15.53 -5.86
N CYS A 206 -1.34 -16.49 -5.48
CA CYS A 206 -0.20 -16.89 -6.31
C CYS A 206 -0.57 -17.57 -7.65
N GLU A 207 -1.82 -18.01 -7.83
CA GLU A 207 -2.29 -18.64 -9.07
C GLU A 207 -3.40 -17.81 -9.75
N THR A 208 -3.56 -16.55 -9.33
CA THR A 208 -4.58 -15.61 -9.80
C THR A 208 -4.05 -14.77 -10.96
N GLU A 209 -4.93 -14.26 -11.83
CA GLU A 209 -4.55 -13.36 -12.93
C GLU A 209 -4.17 -11.96 -12.42
N TYR A 210 -3.37 -11.22 -13.19
CA TYR A 210 -2.90 -9.89 -12.78
C TYR A 210 -4.03 -8.93 -12.43
N SER A 211 -5.07 -8.85 -13.27
CA SER A 211 -6.21 -7.96 -13.05
C SER A 211 -6.91 -8.24 -11.73
N ASP A 212 -7.16 -9.51 -11.43
CA ASP A 212 -7.83 -9.93 -10.21
C ASP A 212 -6.99 -9.61 -8.96
N VAL A 213 -5.66 -9.76 -9.05
CA VAL A 213 -4.75 -9.38 -7.97
C VAL A 213 -4.77 -7.87 -7.75
N VAL A 214 -4.66 -7.07 -8.82
CA VAL A 214 -4.68 -5.60 -8.75
C VAL A 214 -5.99 -5.10 -8.16
N ASP A 215 -7.12 -5.62 -8.63
CA ASP A 215 -8.45 -5.25 -8.15
C ASP A 215 -8.64 -5.59 -6.67
N GLY A 216 -8.04 -6.68 -6.19
CA GLY A 216 -8.11 -7.12 -4.79
C GLY A 216 -7.17 -6.40 -3.82
N VAL A 217 -6.19 -5.61 -4.28
CA VAL A 217 -5.23 -4.97 -3.37
C VAL A 217 -5.93 -3.98 -2.44
N TYR A 218 -6.82 -3.13 -2.96
CA TYR A 218 -7.51 -2.12 -2.15
C TYR A 218 -8.35 -2.76 -1.05
N ASP A 219 -9.12 -3.80 -1.40
CA ASP A 219 -9.95 -4.54 -0.45
C ASP A 219 -9.08 -5.17 0.63
N PHE A 220 -7.92 -5.76 0.27
CA PHE A 220 -6.96 -6.26 1.25
C PHE A 220 -6.47 -5.17 2.22
N ILE A 221 -6.21 -3.95 1.74
CA ILE A 221 -5.76 -2.83 2.57
C ILE A 221 -6.85 -2.43 3.56
N VAL A 222 -8.09 -2.25 3.08
CA VAL A 222 -9.22 -1.75 3.89
C VAL A 222 -9.71 -2.81 4.89
N ASP A 223 -9.90 -4.05 4.43
CA ASP A 223 -10.42 -5.15 5.28
C ASP A 223 -9.50 -5.46 6.45
N ASN A 224 -8.21 -5.11 6.34
CA ASN A 224 -7.20 -5.35 7.38
C ASN A 224 -6.72 -4.07 8.07
N MET A 225 -7.39 -2.94 7.84
CA MET A 225 -7.10 -1.64 8.47
C MET A 225 -5.62 -1.22 8.35
N LEU A 226 -5.03 -1.44 7.17
CA LEU A 226 -3.63 -1.13 6.93
C LEU A 226 -3.45 0.38 6.73
N SER A 227 -2.42 0.93 7.36
CA SER A 227 -1.97 2.32 7.27
C SER A 227 -0.85 2.49 6.24
N LEU A 228 -0.48 3.73 5.90
CA LEU A 228 0.66 3.98 5.00
C LEU A 228 1.96 3.37 5.54
N HIS A 229 2.18 3.39 6.86
CA HIS A 229 3.35 2.74 7.47
C HIS A 229 3.29 1.21 7.41
N ASP A 230 2.10 0.61 7.47
CA ASP A 230 1.96 -0.84 7.24
C ASP A 230 2.31 -1.19 5.79
N LEU A 231 1.82 -0.41 4.83
CA LEU A 231 2.13 -0.63 3.41
C LEU A 231 3.62 -0.44 3.11
N GLU A 232 4.25 0.58 3.69
CA GLU A 232 5.69 0.78 3.61
C GLU A 232 6.44 -0.45 4.14
N TYR A 233 6.07 -0.95 5.33
CA TYR A 233 6.66 -2.16 5.91
C TYR A 233 6.50 -3.39 4.99
N LEU A 234 5.28 -3.63 4.48
CA LEU A 234 4.97 -4.78 3.63
C LEU A 234 5.66 -4.72 2.26
N CYS A 235 5.74 -3.54 1.64
CA CYS A 235 6.47 -3.34 0.38
C CYS A 235 7.97 -3.60 0.54
N HIS A 236 8.53 -3.29 1.71
CA HIS A 236 9.95 -3.49 2.03
C HIS A 236 10.24 -4.86 2.67
N LEU A 237 9.23 -5.72 2.76
CA LEU A 237 9.36 -7.04 3.35
C LEU A 237 10.21 -7.93 2.44
N GLY A 238 11.39 -8.34 2.94
CA GLY A 238 12.28 -9.24 2.20
C GLY A 238 11.72 -10.65 2.04
N ILE A 239 10.89 -10.89 1.02
CA ILE A 239 10.22 -12.19 0.79
C ILE A 239 11.19 -13.36 0.57
N SER A 240 12.45 -13.07 0.18
CA SER A 240 13.53 -14.07 0.12
C SER A 240 13.87 -14.69 1.49
N GLY A 241 13.73 -13.92 2.57
CA GLY A 241 13.91 -14.42 3.94
C GLY A 241 12.78 -15.37 4.32
N ILE A 242 11.54 -14.95 4.05
CA ILE A 242 10.30 -15.71 4.33
C ILE A 242 10.29 -17.05 3.60
N ARG A 243 10.80 -17.09 2.37
CA ARG A 243 10.96 -18.32 1.58
C ARG A 243 11.63 -19.46 2.36
N ASN A 244 12.56 -19.15 3.26
CA ASN A 244 13.30 -20.19 3.99
C ASN A 244 12.60 -20.61 5.30
N GLU A 245 11.56 -19.87 5.71
CA GLU A 245 10.78 -20.09 6.93
C GLU A 245 9.50 -20.90 6.66
N ASN A 246 9.01 -20.92 5.42
CA ASN A 246 7.75 -21.55 5.03
C ASN A 246 7.92 -22.41 3.76
N GLU A 247 7.76 -23.73 3.90
CA GLU A 247 7.96 -24.67 2.78
C GLU A 247 6.91 -24.53 1.66
N GLU A 248 5.67 -24.14 1.99
CA GLU A 248 4.68 -23.84 0.97
C GLU A 248 5.09 -22.60 0.16
N PHE A 249 5.48 -21.53 0.86
CA PHE A 249 5.99 -20.29 0.26
C PHE A 249 7.19 -20.56 -0.65
N LYS A 250 8.09 -21.44 -0.21
CA LYS A 250 9.25 -21.88 -1.00
C LYS A 250 8.86 -22.57 -2.29
N SER A 251 7.89 -23.48 -2.24
CA SER A 251 7.43 -24.23 -3.42
C SER A 251 6.77 -23.32 -4.48
N LYS A 252 6.12 -22.23 -4.03
CA LYS A 252 5.37 -21.28 -4.86
C LYS A 252 6.13 -19.96 -5.12
N TYR A 253 7.39 -19.86 -4.70
CA TYR A 253 8.14 -18.61 -4.63
C TYR A 253 8.14 -17.79 -5.93
N ARG A 254 8.27 -18.45 -7.09
CA ARG A 254 8.26 -17.78 -8.41
C ARG A 254 6.98 -17.01 -8.69
N PHE A 255 5.85 -17.52 -8.22
CA PHE A 255 4.54 -16.93 -8.44
C PHE A 255 4.25 -15.85 -7.41
N ILE A 256 4.59 -16.13 -6.14
CA ILE A 256 4.51 -15.16 -5.06
C ILE A 256 5.30 -13.89 -5.38
N LYS A 257 6.48 -14.02 -6.01
CA LYS A 257 7.28 -12.88 -6.47
C LYS A 257 6.47 -11.94 -7.37
N LYS A 258 5.62 -12.49 -8.25
CA LYS A 258 4.78 -11.70 -9.17
C LYS A 258 3.68 -10.95 -8.42
N VAL A 259 2.98 -11.63 -7.51
CA VAL A 259 1.94 -11.03 -6.66
C VAL A 259 2.53 -9.92 -5.79
N HIS A 260 3.69 -10.17 -5.17
CA HIS A 260 4.40 -9.16 -4.38
C HIS A 260 4.83 -7.95 -5.20
N CYS A 261 5.36 -8.16 -6.41
CA CYS A 261 5.70 -7.07 -7.33
C CYS A 261 4.44 -6.27 -7.73
N THR A 262 3.32 -6.95 -7.96
CA THR A 262 2.02 -6.31 -8.26
C THR A 262 1.56 -5.43 -7.10
N PHE A 263 1.65 -5.93 -5.88
CA PHE A 263 1.31 -5.19 -4.68
C PHE A 263 2.20 -3.94 -4.49
N ILE A 264 3.51 -4.06 -4.72
CA ILE A 264 4.43 -2.91 -4.66
C ILE A 264 4.07 -1.88 -5.73
N GLU A 265 3.85 -2.32 -6.98
CA GLU A 265 3.50 -1.42 -8.09
C GLU A 265 2.18 -0.70 -7.78
N TYR A 266 1.16 -1.41 -7.28
CA TYR A 266 -0.08 -0.79 -6.80
C TYR A 266 0.17 0.26 -5.72
N CYS A 267 0.95 -0.05 -4.69
CA CYS A 267 1.23 0.88 -3.60
C CYS A 267 2.04 2.10 -4.07
N MET A 268 2.94 1.92 -5.03
CA MET A 268 3.69 3.01 -5.63
C MET A 268 2.78 3.94 -6.44
N GLU A 269 1.92 3.38 -7.29
CA GLU A 269 1.09 4.15 -8.22
C GLU A 269 -0.13 4.80 -7.54
N ASN A 270 -0.71 4.15 -6.53
CA ASN A 270 -1.96 4.59 -5.91
C ASN A 270 -1.74 5.16 -4.51
N MET A 271 -0.81 4.59 -3.73
CA MET A 271 -0.63 4.95 -2.32
C MET A 271 0.51 5.94 -2.08
N GLY A 272 1.38 6.18 -3.07
CA GLY A 272 2.54 7.06 -2.94
C GLY A 272 3.64 6.47 -2.05
N ILE A 273 3.76 5.14 -2.03
CA ILE A 273 4.81 4.41 -1.30
C ILE A 273 6.04 4.27 -2.19
N ASP A 274 7.20 4.69 -1.67
CA ASP A 274 8.47 4.47 -2.36
C ASP A 274 8.77 2.97 -2.46
N PRO A 275 9.14 2.45 -3.65
CA PRO A 275 9.43 1.03 -3.81
C PRO A 275 10.76 0.65 -3.13
N PRO A 276 10.92 -0.62 -2.71
CA PRO A 276 12.19 -1.08 -2.16
C PRO A 276 13.30 -0.99 -3.21
N GLY A 277 14.55 -0.81 -2.77
CA GLY A 277 15.71 -0.73 -3.66
C GLY A 277 15.91 -1.97 -4.55
N SER A 278 15.33 -3.12 -4.19
CA SER A 278 15.33 -4.36 -4.98
C SER A 278 14.15 -4.48 -5.97
N TYR A 279 13.29 -3.45 -6.09
CA TYR A 279 12.09 -3.51 -6.92
C TYR A 279 12.39 -3.82 -8.38
N THR A 280 13.45 -3.25 -8.95
CA THR A 280 13.88 -3.53 -10.33
C THR A 280 14.25 -4.99 -10.53
N ASP A 281 14.78 -5.67 -9.51
CA ASP A 281 15.08 -7.10 -9.56
C ASP A 281 13.81 -7.96 -9.41
N LEU A 282 12.77 -7.41 -8.76
CA LEU A 282 11.47 -8.04 -8.64
C LEU A 282 10.68 -7.98 -9.95
N ARG A 283 10.75 -6.84 -10.65
CA ARG A 283 10.08 -6.53 -11.91
C ARG A 283 10.81 -7.14 -13.13
N ASP A 284 10.98 -8.46 -13.11
CA ASP A 284 11.65 -9.21 -14.17
C ASP A 284 10.71 -9.56 -15.36
N GLU A 285 11.25 -10.21 -16.40
CA GLU A 285 10.47 -10.65 -17.56
C GLU A 285 9.24 -11.48 -17.17
N ALA A 286 9.39 -12.38 -16.19
CA ALA A 286 8.29 -13.24 -15.77
C ALA A 286 7.15 -12.45 -15.12
N TYR A 287 7.46 -11.34 -14.45
CA TYR A 287 6.47 -10.37 -14.00
C TYR A 287 5.84 -9.60 -15.16
N LEU A 288 6.64 -9.11 -16.12
CA LEU A 288 6.11 -8.37 -17.27
C LEU A 288 5.13 -9.20 -18.10
N TYR A 289 5.45 -10.46 -18.37
CA TYR A 289 4.55 -11.39 -19.06
C TYR A 289 3.25 -11.66 -18.28
N TYR A 290 3.33 -11.60 -16.95
CA TYR A 290 2.16 -11.72 -16.08
C TYR A 290 1.31 -10.45 -16.08
N LYS A 291 1.92 -9.28 -15.96
CA LYS A 291 1.25 -7.97 -15.99
C LYS A 291 0.49 -7.75 -17.29
N TYR A 292 1.12 -8.04 -18.42
CA TYR A 292 0.58 -7.78 -19.76
C TYR A 292 -0.03 -9.04 -20.41
N GLN A 293 -0.48 -10.01 -19.62
CA GLN A 293 -1.10 -11.23 -20.14
C GLN A 293 -2.28 -10.86 -21.07
N ASN A 294 -2.27 -11.40 -22.29
CA ASN A 294 -3.19 -11.06 -23.38
C ASN A 294 -3.23 -9.57 -23.78
N ASN A 295 -2.19 -8.79 -23.49
CA ASN A 295 -2.13 -7.37 -23.79
C ASN A 295 -0.74 -6.92 -24.30
N ALA A 296 -0.28 -7.55 -25.38
CA ALA A 296 1.01 -7.27 -26.02
C ALA A 296 1.17 -5.80 -26.49
N THR A 297 0.10 -5.17 -26.95
CA THR A 297 0.12 -3.76 -27.37
C THR A 297 0.53 -2.85 -26.22
N GLU A 298 -0.06 -3.04 -25.05
CA GLU A 298 0.25 -2.22 -23.88
C GLU A 298 1.67 -2.46 -23.38
N TYR A 299 2.17 -3.70 -23.45
CA TYR A 299 3.59 -4.00 -23.18
C TYR A 299 4.51 -3.19 -24.11
N VAL A 300 4.26 -3.18 -25.42
CA VAL A 300 5.10 -2.46 -26.39
C VAL A 300 5.06 -0.95 -26.14
N GLU A 301 3.88 -0.40 -25.87
CA GLU A 301 3.73 1.04 -25.62
C GLU A 301 4.39 1.47 -24.30
N ASN A 302 4.15 0.74 -23.21
CA ASN A 302 4.58 1.14 -21.88
C ASN A 302 6.02 0.70 -21.54
N GLU A 303 6.44 -0.50 -21.95
CA GLU A 303 7.75 -1.06 -21.60
C GLU A 303 8.82 -0.79 -22.68
N LEU A 304 8.45 -0.91 -23.95
CA LEU A 304 9.40 -0.65 -25.05
C LEU A 304 9.45 0.82 -25.44
N GLY A 305 8.39 1.58 -25.12
CA GLY A 305 8.27 3.01 -25.41
C GLY A 305 7.97 3.29 -26.89
N ILE A 306 7.33 2.33 -27.58
CA ILE A 306 7.01 2.44 -29.01
C ILE A 306 5.52 2.73 -29.14
N SER A 307 5.15 3.89 -29.69
CA SER A 307 3.74 4.26 -29.83
C SER A 307 3.13 3.71 -31.12
N SER A 308 1.98 3.02 -31.01
CA SER A 308 1.22 2.56 -32.17
C SER A 308 0.79 3.70 -33.10
N TYR A 309 0.45 4.85 -32.51
CA TYR A 309 0.07 6.06 -33.23
C TYR A 309 1.23 6.65 -34.03
N GLU A 310 2.42 6.75 -33.43
CA GLU A 310 3.60 7.30 -34.10
C GLU A 310 4.07 6.39 -35.23
N CYS A 311 4.09 5.07 -35.01
CA CYS A 311 4.33 4.06 -36.03
C CYS A 311 3.43 4.27 -37.26
N GLY A 312 2.11 4.38 -37.04
CA GLY A 312 1.15 4.60 -38.12
C GLY A 312 1.34 5.93 -38.87
N LYS A 313 1.79 6.99 -38.19
CA LYS A 313 2.07 8.30 -38.81
C LYS A 313 3.36 8.32 -39.62
N GLU A 314 4.38 7.62 -39.14
CA GLU A 314 5.71 7.55 -39.77
C GLU A 314 5.80 6.45 -40.83
N GLY A 315 4.77 5.59 -40.93
CA GLY A 315 4.76 4.44 -41.84
C GLY A 315 5.71 3.33 -41.37
N VAL A 316 6.03 3.31 -40.08
CA VAL A 316 6.81 2.25 -39.42
C VAL A 316 5.85 1.21 -38.88
N GLU A 317 6.20 -0.06 -38.99
CA GLU A 317 5.39 -1.15 -38.47
C GLU A 317 5.41 -1.19 -36.94
N PHE A 318 4.26 -1.46 -36.33
CA PHE A 318 4.15 -1.62 -34.89
C PHE A 318 4.53 -3.07 -34.53
N PRO A 319 5.42 -3.32 -33.55
CA PRO A 319 6.06 -4.62 -33.37
C PRO A 319 5.19 -5.63 -32.58
N VAL A 320 3.92 -5.76 -32.97
CA VAL A 320 2.98 -6.76 -32.46
C VAL A 320 2.40 -7.54 -33.64
N TYR A 321 2.49 -8.87 -33.56
CA TYR A 321 2.17 -9.76 -34.67
C TYR A 321 1.26 -10.91 -34.23
N GLU A 322 0.71 -11.62 -35.22
CA GLU A 322 0.02 -12.88 -35.00
C GLU A 322 1.02 -13.97 -34.57
N CYS A 323 0.72 -14.65 -33.46
CA CYS A 323 1.55 -15.72 -32.93
C CYS A 323 1.50 -16.96 -33.83
N LEU A 324 2.67 -17.50 -34.15
CA LEU A 324 2.83 -18.68 -35.01
C LEU A 324 2.36 -20.01 -34.37
N GLU A 325 2.14 -20.04 -33.04
CA GLU A 325 1.60 -21.22 -32.35
C GLU A 325 0.08 -21.10 -32.10
N CYS A 326 -0.40 -19.98 -31.55
CA CYS A 326 -1.79 -19.85 -31.12
C CYS A 326 -2.68 -19.01 -32.05
N GLY A 327 -2.11 -18.28 -33.02
CA GLY A 327 -2.86 -17.42 -33.94
C GLY A 327 -3.41 -16.13 -33.32
N ALA A 328 -3.06 -15.81 -32.07
CA ALA A 328 -3.48 -14.56 -31.43
C ALA A 328 -2.52 -13.42 -31.81
N GLU A 329 -3.05 -12.21 -32.06
CA GLU A 329 -2.28 -10.98 -32.29
C GLU A 329 -1.67 -10.47 -30.98
N GLN A 330 -0.73 -11.24 -30.44
CA GLN A 330 -0.15 -11.10 -29.10
C GLN A 330 1.36 -11.37 -29.08
N LEU A 331 2.00 -11.52 -30.24
CA LEU A 331 3.44 -11.73 -30.36
C LEU A 331 4.17 -10.39 -30.42
N ALA A 332 4.77 -9.95 -29.32
CA ALA A 332 5.56 -8.72 -29.29
C ALA A 332 7.03 -8.99 -29.62
N HIS A 333 7.67 -8.06 -30.33
CA HIS A 333 9.12 -8.08 -30.60
C HIS A 333 9.85 -7.03 -29.77
N ASP A 334 10.83 -7.47 -28.98
CA ASP A 334 11.78 -6.57 -28.31
C ASP A 334 13.10 -6.51 -29.10
N ALA A 335 13.34 -5.40 -29.80
CA ALA A 335 14.56 -5.20 -30.56
C ALA A 335 15.81 -4.96 -29.67
N LYS A 336 15.64 -4.57 -28.40
CA LYS A 336 16.76 -4.37 -27.46
C LYS A 336 17.24 -5.69 -26.88
N ALA A 337 16.32 -6.63 -26.67
CA ALA A 337 16.59 -8.00 -26.28
C ALA A 337 16.00 -8.92 -27.36
N PRO A 338 16.72 -9.17 -28.48
CA PRO A 338 16.19 -9.65 -29.77
C PRO A 338 15.42 -10.97 -29.66
N LYS A 339 14.15 -10.86 -29.27
CA LYS A 339 13.29 -11.95 -28.84
C LYS A 339 11.84 -11.59 -29.16
N TYR A 340 11.08 -12.60 -29.55
CA TYR A 340 9.64 -12.51 -29.66
C TYR A 340 8.99 -13.28 -28.52
N HIS A 341 8.01 -12.67 -27.86
CA HIS A 341 7.22 -13.32 -26.81
C HIS A 341 5.73 -13.19 -27.11
N CYS A 342 5.00 -14.30 -27.05
CA CYS A 342 3.55 -14.29 -27.17
C CYS A 342 2.88 -14.14 -25.81
N PHE A 343 2.22 -13.00 -25.56
CA PHE A 343 1.53 -12.72 -24.31
C PHE A 343 0.23 -13.53 -24.12
N SER A 344 -0.19 -14.32 -25.12
CA SER A 344 -1.36 -15.20 -25.02
C SER A 344 -1.00 -16.64 -24.65
N CYS A 345 -0.09 -17.28 -25.39
CA CYS A 345 0.31 -18.66 -25.14
C CYS A 345 1.62 -18.81 -24.36
N GLY A 346 2.39 -17.73 -24.18
CA GLY A 346 3.67 -17.73 -23.50
C GLY A 346 4.84 -18.27 -24.31
N GLU A 347 4.65 -18.57 -25.60
CA GLU A 347 5.73 -19.10 -26.46
C GLU A 347 6.74 -18.00 -26.79
N ASP A 348 8.02 -18.36 -26.71
CA ASP A 348 9.15 -17.52 -27.09
C ASP A 348 9.69 -17.97 -28.46
N PHE A 349 10.06 -17.01 -29.31
CA PHE A 349 10.70 -17.30 -30.59
C PHE A 349 11.99 -16.50 -30.74
N ASP A 350 13.02 -17.17 -31.25
CA ASP A 350 14.27 -16.53 -31.65
C ASP A 350 14.10 -15.81 -32.99
N GLU A 351 14.79 -14.68 -33.20
CA GLU A 351 14.77 -13.95 -34.48
C GLU A 351 15.17 -14.83 -35.68
N SER A 352 16.02 -15.83 -35.47
CA SER A 352 16.46 -16.78 -36.51
C SER A 352 15.38 -17.75 -36.96
N THR A 353 14.28 -17.86 -36.22
CA THR A 353 13.16 -18.75 -36.53
C THR A 353 12.00 -18.03 -37.21
N ILE A 354 12.09 -16.70 -37.30
CA ILE A 354 11.05 -15.83 -37.83
C ILE A 354 11.52 -15.19 -39.14
N ALA A 355 10.65 -15.23 -40.14
CA ALA A 355 10.80 -14.52 -41.40
C ALA A 355 9.53 -13.74 -41.72
N PHE A 356 9.64 -12.75 -42.61
CA PHE A 356 8.51 -11.99 -43.12
C PHE A 356 8.27 -12.34 -44.58
N CYS A 357 7.02 -12.59 -44.94
CA CYS A 357 6.67 -12.90 -46.31
C CYS A 357 6.95 -11.69 -47.22
N SER A 358 7.77 -11.89 -48.26
CA SER A 358 8.12 -10.86 -49.24
C SER A 358 6.92 -10.34 -50.06
N ARG A 359 5.79 -11.06 -50.03
CA ARG A 359 4.57 -10.71 -50.79
C ARG A 359 3.50 -10.00 -49.95
N CYS A 360 3.16 -10.53 -48.77
CA CYS A 360 2.08 -9.99 -47.95
C CYS A 360 2.55 -9.31 -46.66
N GLY A 361 3.85 -9.37 -46.34
CA GLY A 361 4.42 -8.81 -45.12
C GLY A 361 4.09 -9.61 -43.85
N SER A 362 3.28 -10.66 -43.92
CA SER A 362 2.91 -11.45 -42.75
C SER A 362 4.12 -12.20 -42.18
N ILE A 363 4.16 -12.27 -40.85
CA ILE A 363 5.13 -13.08 -40.11
C ILE A 363 4.94 -14.58 -40.40
N MET A 364 6.03 -15.32 -40.48
CA MET A 364 6.05 -16.76 -40.73
C MET A 364 7.29 -17.41 -40.10
N ARG A 365 7.29 -18.74 -39.98
CA ARG A 365 8.52 -19.47 -39.63
C ARG A 365 9.50 -19.40 -40.78
N ASP A 366 10.77 -19.16 -40.47
CA ASP A 366 11.83 -19.27 -41.46
C ASP A 366 11.92 -20.72 -41.97
N ASN A 367 11.76 -20.87 -43.29
CA ASN A 367 11.73 -22.17 -43.97
C ASN A 367 12.51 -22.13 -45.30
N GLU A 368 13.51 -21.24 -45.41
CA GLU A 368 14.32 -20.97 -46.62
C GLU A 368 13.53 -20.39 -47.81
N ILE A 369 12.20 -20.32 -47.73
CA ILE A 369 11.31 -19.75 -48.76
C ILE A 369 10.81 -18.41 -48.24
N ASP A 370 10.96 -17.33 -49.02
CA ASP A 370 10.59 -15.97 -48.61
C ASP A 370 9.08 -15.68 -48.74
N ILE A 371 8.26 -16.69 -49.03
CA ILE A 371 6.82 -16.57 -49.30
C ILE A 371 6.03 -17.49 -48.36
N CYS A 372 5.01 -16.95 -47.69
CA CYS A 372 4.19 -17.72 -46.75
C CYS A 372 3.29 -18.76 -47.46
N PRO A 373 2.88 -19.84 -46.78
CA PRO A 373 2.02 -20.88 -47.35
C PRO A 373 0.73 -20.35 -48.00
N ASN A 374 0.06 -19.38 -47.38
CA ASN A 374 -1.15 -18.76 -47.93
C ASN A 374 -0.88 -18.06 -49.27
N CYS A 375 0.25 -17.36 -49.38
CA CYS A 375 0.66 -16.75 -50.64
C CYS A 375 1.04 -17.80 -51.68
N ILE A 376 1.70 -18.90 -51.31
CA ILE A 376 2.02 -20.00 -52.22
C ILE A 376 0.74 -20.63 -52.76
N GLU A 377 -0.22 -20.95 -51.89
CA GLU A 377 -1.51 -21.51 -52.29
C GLU A 377 -2.24 -20.59 -53.27
N SER A 378 -2.27 -19.29 -53.01
CA SER A 378 -2.87 -18.31 -53.93
C SER A 378 -2.19 -18.28 -55.31
N ILE A 379 -0.87 -18.50 -55.39
CA ILE A 379 -0.12 -18.55 -56.67
C ILE A 379 -0.44 -19.84 -57.42
N THR A 380 -0.64 -20.96 -56.71
CA THR A 380 -0.91 -22.26 -57.31
C THR A 380 -2.38 -22.48 -57.69
N ALA A 381 -3.28 -21.65 -57.17
CA ALA A 381 -4.71 -21.67 -57.47
C ALA A 381 -5.09 -20.81 -58.70
N ASP A 382 -4.18 -19.93 -59.13
CA ASP A 382 -4.22 -19.21 -60.42
C ASP A 382 -3.51 -20.01 -61.53
#